data_AF-A0A6J7H4R1-F1
#
_entry.id   AF-A0A6J7H4R1-F1
#
_cell.length_a   1.000
_cell.length_b   1.000
_cell.length_c   1.000
_cell.angle_alpha   90.00
_cell.angle_beta   90.00
_cell.angle_gamma   90.00
#
_symmetry.space_group_name_H-M   'P 1'
#
loop_
_entity.id
_entity.type
_entity.pdbx_description
1 polymer ?
#
loop_
_entity_poly.entity_id
_entity_poly.type
_entity_poly.pdbx_seq_one_letter_code
_entity_poly.pdbx_strand_id
1 'polypeptide(L)'
;MAVVIFDGECGFCRRRVEWLRKHAKTELDTIAWQEADLASLALTAAQCQQRVQWVDGTLHASGGAAIARCLQGCGQPWRVLGSAMRLPGIRSLTELGYRVVAANRARLRF
;
A
#
# COMPACT_ATOMS: atom_id res chain seq x y z
N MET A 1 10.63 -6.88 11.28
CA MET A 1 9.32 -6.31 11.67
C MET A 1 9.01 -5.26 10.65
N ALA A 2 7.89 -5.39 9.95
CA ALA A 2 7.59 -4.55 8.81
C ALA A 2 6.94 -3.24 9.27
N VAL A 3 7.34 -2.12 8.67
CA VAL A 3 6.81 -0.78 8.93
C VAL A 3 6.23 -0.21 7.63
N VAL A 4 5.01 0.31 7.71
CA VAL A 4 4.34 1.03 6.62
C VAL A 4 4.42 2.51 6.88
N ILE A 5 5.10 3.23 5.98
CA ILE A 5 5.18 4.68 6.02
C ILE A 5 4.14 5.25 5.06
N PHE A 6 3.25 6.09 5.59
CA PHE A 6 2.13 6.65 4.84
C PHE A 6 2.00 8.16 5.08
N ASP A 7 1.22 8.82 4.22
CA ASP A 7 0.90 10.23 4.40
C ASP A 7 -0.12 10.44 5.51
N GLY A 8 0.37 11.00 6.62
CA GLY A 8 -0.41 11.37 7.76
C GLY A 8 -1.44 12.44 7.46
N GLU A 9 -1.32 13.31 6.46
CA GLU A 9 -2.31 14.36 6.21
C GLU A 9 -3.43 13.90 5.25
N CYS A 10 -3.23 12.76 4.58
CA CYS A 10 -4.20 12.19 3.66
C CYS A 10 -5.25 11.34 4.39
N GLY A 11 -6.50 11.84 4.46
CA GLY A 11 -7.62 11.12 5.07
C GLY A 11 -7.92 9.75 4.46
N PHE A 12 -7.66 9.57 3.15
CA PHE A 12 -7.75 8.27 2.48
C PHE A 12 -6.69 7.29 3.00
N CYS A 13 -5.42 7.72 3.09
CA CYS A 13 -4.34 6.89 3.59
C CYS A 13 -4.58 6.48 5.04
N ARG A 14 -4.98 7.41 5.91
CA ARG A 14 -5.35 7.12 7.31
C ARG A 14 -6.40 6.02 7.43
N ARG A 15 -7.53 6.15 6.71
CA ARG A 15 -8.61 5.15 6.75
C ARG A 15 -8.15 3.76 6.28
N ARG A 16 -7.28 3.71 5.26
CA ARG A 16 -6.72 2.45 4.77
C ARG A 16 -5.75 1.82 5.77
N VAL A 17 -4.93 2.62 6.44
CA VAL A 17 -4.01 2.17 7.49
C VAL A 17 -4.75 1.67 8.71
N GLU A 18 -5.82 2.34 9.15
CA GLU A 18 -6.67 1.84 10.24
C GLU A 18 -7.31 0.50 9.90
N TRP A 19 -7.81 0.35 8.67
CA TRP A 19 -8.32 -0.93 8.19
C TRP A 19 -7.20 -1.99 8.22
N LEU A 20 -6.00 -1.63 7.76
CA LEU A 20 -4.85 -2.52 7.73
C LEU A 20 -4.45 -2.98 9.14
N ARG A 21 -4.36 -2.08 10.12
CA ARG A 21 -4.09 -2.40 11.53
C ARG A 21 -5.08 -3.41 12.10
N LYS A 22 -6.37 -3.28 11.74
CA LYS A 22 -7.43 -4.19 12.21
C LYS A 22 -7.38 -5.58 11.57
N HIS A 23 -6.83 -5.70 10.36
CA HIS A 23 -6.85 -6.94 9.57
C HIS A 23 -5.48 -7.62 9.49
N ALA A 24 -4.39 -6.93 9.83
CA ALA A 24 -3.06 -7.51 9.89
C ALA A 24 -3.04 -8.69 10.88
N LYS A 25 -2.57 -9.84 10.40
CA LYS A 25 -2.32 -11.06 11.17
C LYS A 25 -0.85 -11.23 11.52
N THR A 26 0.01 -10.36 11.00
CA THR A 26 1.45 -10.30 11.26
C THR A 26 1.79 -9.00 11.98
N GLU A 27 2.91 -8.98 12.69
CA GLU A 27 3.45 -7.73 13.26
C GLU A 27 3.79 -6.76 12.13
N LEU A 28 2.96 -5.72 12.02
CA LEU A 28 3.06 -4.67 11.02
C LEU A 28 2.84 -3.34 11.73
N ASP A 29 3.89 -2.54 11.80
CA ASP A 29 3.81 -1.19 12.31
C ASP A 29 3.47 -0.21 11.20
N THR A 30 2.91 0.94 11.55
CA THR A 30 2.40 1.94 10.59
C THR A 30 2.65 3.32 11.17
N ILE A 31 3.48 4.10 10.49
CA ILE A 31 3.96 5.40 10.98
C ILE A 31 3.69 6.45 9.91
N ALA A 32 3.16 7.60 10.30
CA ALA A 32 3.03 8.74 9.41
C ALA A 32 4.43 9.26 9.08
N TRP A 33 4.74 9.56 7.81
CA TRP A 33 6.08 10.02 7.44
C TRP A 33 6.48 11.33 8.16
N GLN A 34 5.48 12.12 8.58
CA GLN A 34 5.65 13.33 9.38
C GLN A 34 6.27 13.06 10.77
N GLU A 35 6.08 11.85 11.31
CA GLU A 35 6.55 11.43 12.64
C GLU A 35 7.68 10.40 12.56
N ALA A 36 7.99 9.89 11.36
CA ALA A 36 8.98 8.85 11.14
C ALA A 36 10.40 9.41 10.99
N ASP A 37 11.39 8.70 11.55
CA ASP A 37 12.80 8.94 11.20
C ASP A 37 13.10 8.34 9.81
N LEU A 38 12.85 9.13 8.78
CA LEU A 38 13.05 8.72 7.39
C LEU A 38 14.51 8.39 7.07
N ALA A 39 15.48 9.04 7.74
CA ALA A 39 16.90 8.81 7.51
C ALA A 39 17.29 7.39 7.96
N SER A 40 16.79 6.94 9.11
CA SER A 40 16.99 5.57 9.61
C SER A 40 16.42 4.50 8.66
N LEU A 41 15.38 4.86 7.91
CA LEU A 41 14.69 3.98 6.96
C LEU A 41 15.20 4.15 5.52
N ALA A 42 16.26 4.94 5.29
CA ALA A 42 16.76 5.28 3.96
C ALA A 42 15.65 5.78 2.99
N LEU A 43 14.71 6.56 3.53
CA LEU A 43 13.59 7.18 2.81
C LEU A 43 13.73 8.70 2.78
N THR A 44 13.05 9.34 1.83
CA THR A 44 12.91 10.79 1.75
C THR A 44 11.44 11.19 1.86
N ALA A 45 11.18 12.42 2.34
CA ALA A 45 9.83 12.97 2.41
C ALA A 45 9.17 12.99 1.03
N ALA A 46 9.92 13.32 -0.02
CA ALA A 46 9.43 13.32 -1.40
C ALA A 46 8.94 11.93 -1.85
N GLN A 47 9.65 10.85 -1.50
CA GLN A 47 9.21 9.48 -1.80
C GLN A 47 7.91 9.11 -1.06
N CYS A 48 7.80 9.51 0.21
CA CYS A 48 6.62 9.23 1.04
C CYS A 48 5.40 10.04 0.59
N GLN A 49 5.61 11.28 0.13
CA GLN A 49 4.56 12.15 -0.41
C GLN A 49 4.01 11.62 -1.74
N GLN A 50 4.88 11.06 -2.60
CA GLN A 50 4.44 10.50 -3.87
C GLN A 50 3.71 9.16 -3.70
N ARG A 51 4.19 8.29 -2.80
CA ARG A 51 3.70 6.91 -2.66
C ARG A 51 3.88 6.40 -1.23
N VAL A 52 2.96 5.52 -0.81
CA VAL A 52 3.10 4.72 0.42
C VAL A 52 4.34 3.83 0.33
N GLN A 53 5.09 3.72 1.43
CA GLN A 53 6.30 2.90 1.51
C GLN A 53 6.09 1.76 2.49
N TRP A 54 6.72 0.62 2.22
CA TRP A 54 6.77 -0.55 3.08
C TRP A 54 8.24 -0.92 3.26
N VAL A 55 8.67 -1.07 4.51
CA VAL A 55 10.06 -1.37 4.87
C VAL A 55 10.07 -2.55 5.83
N ASP A 56 10.92 -3.54 5.60
CA ASP A 56 11.17 -4.64 6.53
C ASP A 56 12.66 -5.00 6.50
N GLY A 57 13.41 -4.48 7.46
CA GLY A 57 14.87 -4.52 7.43
C GLY A 57 15.41 -3.85 6.17
N THR A 58 16.08 -4.62 5.31
CA THR A 58 16.65 -4.14 4.04
C THR A 58 15.68 -4.21 2.85
N LEU A 59 14.49 -4.79 3.04
CA LEU A 59 13.50 -4.96 1.97
C LEU A 59 12.57 -3.75 1.89
N HIS A 60 12.57 -3.08 0.74
CA HIS A 60 11.76 -1.89 0.49
C HIS A 60 10.75 -2.14 -0.64
N ALA A 61 9.53 -1.63 -0.49
CA ALA A 61 8.52 -1.61 -1.54
C ALA A 61 7.75 -0.30 -1.51
N SER A 62 7.28 0.16 -2.67
CA SER A 62 6.55 1.43 -2.79
C SER A 62 5.26 1.29 -3.59
N GLY A 63 4.29 2.18 -3.31
CA GLY A 63 3.01 2.25 -4.03
C GLY A 63 2.25 0.93 -4.04
N GLY A 64 1.86 0.45 -5.23
CA GLY A 64 1.13 -0.81 -5.38
C GLY A 64 1.88 -2.04 -4.84
N ALA A 65 3.21 -2.03 -4.89
CA ALA A 65 4.02 -3.12 -4.34
C ALA A 65 4.00 -3.13 -2.81
N ALA A 66 4.02 -1.95 -2.17
CA ALA A 66 3.85 -1.80 -0.73
C ALA A 66 2.48 -2.33 -0.29
N ILE A 67 1.40 -1.93 -0.98
CA ILE A 67 0.04 -2.41 -0.70
C ILE A 67 -0.03 -3.94 -0.82
N ALA A 68 0.57 -4.52 -1.87
CA ALA A 68 0.60 -5.96 -2.05
C ALA A 68 1.30 -6.68 -0.88
N ARG A 69 2.40 -6.13 -0.35
CA ARG A 69 3.08 -6.64 0.86
C ARG A 69 2.20 -6.53 2.10
N CYS A 70 1.55 -5.38 2.30
CA CYS A 70 0.61 -5.19 3.40
C CYS A 70 -0.52 -6.24 3.38
N LEU A 71 -1.12 -6.49 2.21
CA LEU A 71 -2.19 -7.47 2.05
C LEU A 71 -1.75 -8.91 2.35
N GLN A 72 -0.49 -9.26 2.10
CA GLN A 72 0.05 -10.56 2.47
C GLN A 72 0.13 -10.77 3.98
N GLY A 73 0.27 -9.68 4.75
CA GLY A 73 0.21 -9.69 6.19
C GLY A 73 -1.21 -9.83 6.76
N CYS A 74 -2.28 -9.65 5.97
CA CYS A 74 -3.67 -9.62 6.45
C CYS A 74 -4.39 -10.99 6.55
N GLY A 75 -3.70 -12.10 6.30
CA GLY A 75 -4.32 -13.44 6.28
C GLY A 75 -5.24 -13.68 5.06
N GLN A 76 -5.91 -14.84 5.00
CA GLN A 76 -6.80 -15.17 3.87
C GLN A 76 -8.17 -14.46 3.99
N PRO A 77 -8.79 -14.03 2.87
CA PRO A 77 -8.35 -14.20 1.47
C PRO A 77 -7.38 -13.11 0.96
N TRP A 78 -7.10 -12.08 1.76
CA TRP A 78 -6.28 -10.93 1.38
C TRP A 78 -4.84 -11.29 1.00
N ARG A 79 -4.28 -12.33 1.62
CA ARG A 79 -2.95 -12.85 1.32
C ARG A 79 -2.86 -13.42 -0.09
N VAL A 80 -3.92 -14.08 -0.57
CA VAL A 80 -4.01 -14.53 -1.97
C VAL A 80 -4.11 -13.34 -2.90
N LEU A 81 -4.94 -12.34 -2.58
CA LEU A 81 -5.04 -11.12 -3.38
C LEU A 81 -3.71 -10.35 -3.45
N GLY A 82 -3.02 -10.15 -2.33
CA GLY A 82 -1.71 -9.49 -2.28
C GLY A 82 -0.62 -10.26 -3.01
N SER A 83 -0.69 -11.59 -3.04
CA SER A 83 0.23 -12.43 -3.81
C SER A 83 -0.10 -12.36 -5.31
N ALA A 84 -1.38 -12.38 -5.65
CA ALA A 84 -1.89 -12.25 -7.00
C ALA A 84 -1.50 -10.89 -7.63
N MET A 85 -1.55 -9.80 -6.86
CA MET A 85 -1.12 -8.47 -7.30
C MET A 85 0.36 -8.37 -7.68
N ARG A 86 1.20 -9.35 -7.30
CA ARG A 86 2.61 -9.42 -7.71
C ARG A 86 2.87 -10.26 -8.96
N LEU A 87 1.87 -11.03 -9.43
CA LEU A 87 2.03 -11.85 -10.63
C LEU A 87 2.05 -10.95 -11.88
N PRO A 88 3.02 -11.12 -12.80
CA PRO A 88 3.15 -10.27 -13.98
C PRO A 88 1.89 -10.24 -14.86
N GLY A 89 1.10 -11.33 -14.90
CA GLY A 89 -0.16 -11.38 -15.65
C GLY A 89 -1.32 -10.57 -15.06
N ILE A 90 -1.32 -10.30 -13.75
CA ILE A 90 -2.38 -9.53 -13.08
C ILE A 90 -2.11 -8.03 -13.13
N ARG A 91 -0.86 -7.62 -13.40
CA ARG A 91 -0.52 -6.22 -13.70
C ARG A 91 -1.20 -5.75 -15.00
N SER A 92 -1.26 -6.61 -16.02
CA SER A 92 -2.03 -6.37 -17.24
C SER A 92 -3.55 -6.41 -17.00
N LEU A 93 -4.02 -7.30 -16.12
CA LEU A 93 -5.45 -7.40 -15.78
C LEU A 93 -5.95 -6.20 -14.96
N THR A 94 -5.10 -5.65 -14.09
CA THR A 94 -5.40 -4.41 -13.35
C THR A 94 -5.36 -3.19 -14.25
N GLU A 95 -4.47 -3.11 -15.24
CA GLU A 95 -4.55 -2.08 -16.28
C GLU A 95 -5.80 -2.22 -17.15
N LEU A 96 -6.24 -3.43 -17.47
CA LEU A 96 -7.47 -3.68 -18.21
C LEU A 96 -8.71 -3.31 -17.38
N GLY A 97 -8.74 -3.73 -16.11
CA GLY A 97 -9.77 -3.34 -15.16
C GLY A 97 -9.82 -1.83 -14.92
N TYR A 98 -8.66 -1.18 -14.80
CA TYR A 98 -8.56 0.27 -14.71
C TYR A 98 -9.03 0.95 -15.99
N ARG A 99 -8.76 0.39 -17.17
CA ARG A 99 -9.32 0.86 -18.46
C ARG A 99 -10.84 0.77 -18.50
N VAL A 100 -11.42 -0.33 -17.99
CA VAL A 100 -12.87 -0.50 -17.94
C VAL A 100 -13.52 0.46 -16.94
N VAL A 101 -12.89 0.71 -15.80
CA VAL A 101 -13.36 1.71 -14.82
C VAL A 101 -13.19 3.13 -15.35
N ALA A 102 -12.09 3.43 -16.04
CA ALA A 102 -11.85 4.72 -16.70
C ALA A 102 -12.79 4.95 -17.88
N ALA A 103 -13.14 3.91 -18.64
CA ALA A 103 -14.17 3.96 -19.69
C ALA A 103 -15.58 4.17 -19.10
N ASN A 104 -15.83 3.68 -17.89
CA ASN A 104 -17.04 3.95 -17.13
C ASN A 104 -16.99 5.24 -16.29
N ARG A 105 -15.91 6.03 -16.38
CA ARG A 105 -15.74 7.30 -15.64
C ARG A 105 -16.74 8.37 -16.07
N ALA A 106 -17.33 8.25 -17.27
CA ALA A 106 -18.44 9.10 -17.69
C ALA A 106 -19.75 8.83 -16.91
N ARG A 107 -19.87 7.69 -16.21
CA ARG A 107 -21.05 7.31 -15.42
C ARG A 107 -20.85 7.37 -13.90
N LEU A 108 -19.62 7.49 -13.42
CA LEU A 108 -19.31 7.66 -11.99
C LEU A 108 -19.06 9.14 -11.67
N ARG A 109 -20.09 9.97 -11.92
CA ARG A 109 -20.26 11.23 -11.18
C ARG A 109 -21.11 10.89 -9.95
N PHE A 110 -20.45 10.78 -8.80
CA PHE A 110 -21.11 10.96 -7.51
C PHE A 110 -20.99 12.44 -7.13
#